data_AF-A0A7S4DLH3-F1
#
_entry.id   AF-A0A7S4DLH3-F1
#
_cell.length_a   1.000
_cell.length_b   1.000
_cell.length_c   1.000
_cell.angle_alpha   90.00
_cell.angle_beta   90.00
_cell.angle_gamma   90.00
#
_symmetry.space_group_name_H-M   'P 1'
#
loop_
_entity.id
_entity.type
_entity.pdbx_description
1 polymer ?
#
loop_
_entity_poly.entity_id
_entity_poly.type
_entity_poly.pdbx_seq_one_letter_code
_entity_poly.pdbx_strand_id
1 'polypeptide(L)'
;NNSGAVSSWWQFGFSKMEGKRRVLDTGGTENVYAVMEDVLEKLKILDYETKFLAPRRDFKPLHKCFFSVPTTPSEQFPYFAALAGWLLTVSGIDFVKWSDFDEDPNSISQTVLTECQRLGFNPKFPVSKLRHGSGAAVCAVLNFLCDCTLKKMEFTVKAPVYTMADFIEEAQVILPLTLPR
;
A
#
# COMPACT_ATOMS: atom_id res chain seq x y z
N ASN A 1 -1.10 -13.94 36.26
CA ASN A 1 -0.43 -15.13 35.70
C ASN A 1 -1.21 -15.58 34.47
N ASN A 2 -0.94 -14.98 33.31
CA ASN A 2 -1.36 -15.51 32.01
C ASN A 2 -0.33 -15.04 30.99
N SER A 3 0.79 -15.76 30.94
CA SER A 3 1.82 -15.59 29.93
C SER A 3 1.32 -16.23 28.63
N GLY A 4 0.63 -15.45 27.81
CA GLY A 4 0.25 -15.83 26.46
C GLY A 4 1.40 -15.55 25.51
N ALA A 5 2.14 -16.61 25.18
CA ALA A 5 3.18 -16.60 24.15
C ALA A 5 2.60 -16.21 22.79
N VAL A 6 2.73 -14.95 22.42
CA VAL A 6 2.74 -14.50 21.03
C VAL A 6 4.07 -13.81 20.80
N SER A 7 4.67 -13.99 19.63
CA SER A 7 5.94 -13.37 19.18
C SER A 7 7.20 -14.23 19.25
N SER A 8 7.19 -15.40 18.59
CA SER A 8 8.45 -16.03 18.12
C SER A 8 8.44 -16.42 16.63
N TRP A 9 7.38 -16.06 15.90
CA TRP A 9 7.26 -16.31 14.46
C TRP A 9 7.74 -15.13 13.59
N TRP A 10 8.22 -14.04 14.20
CA TRP A 10 8.63 -12.81 13.50
C TRP A 10 10.14 -12.73 13.18
N GLN A 11 10.99 -13.51 13.86
CA GLN A 11 12.45 -13.40 13.73
C GLN A 11 13.07 -14.32 12.67
N PHE A 12 12.40 -15.39 12.26
CA PHE A 12 13.02 -16.42 11.40
C PHE A 12 12.66 -16.31 9.90
N GLY A 13 11.59 -15.59 9.52
CA GLY A 13 11.08 -15.57 8.15
C GLY A 13 11.65 -14.50 7.20
N PHE A 14 12.41 -13.53 7.71
CA PHE A 14 12.82 -12.35 6.92
C PHE A 14 14.25 -12.45 6.33
N SER A 15 15.03 -13.45 6.76
CA SER A 15 16.49 -13.46 6.58
C SER A 15 17.00 -14.16 5.31
N LYS A 16 16.13 -14.78 4.49
CA LYS A 16 16.62 -15.55 3.34
C LYS A 16 15.70 -15.47 2.13
N MET A 17 15.65 -14.28 1.52
CA MET A 17 15.31 -14.10 0.09
C MET A 17 15.58 -12.64 -0.31
N GLU A 18 16.85 -12.23 -0.31
CA GLU A 18 17.32 -11.08 -1.07
C GLU A 18 17.36 -11.44 -2.57
N GLY A 19 16.17 -11.67 -3.13
CA GLY A 19 15.96 -11.59 -4.57
C GLY A 19 16.10 -10.12 -4.96
N LYS A 20 17.09 -9.85 -5.81
CA LYS A 20 17.56 -8.55 -6.31
C LYS A 20 16.42 -7.64 -6.81
N ARG A 21 15.63 -7.06 -5.89
CA ARG A 21 14.81 -5.89 -6.17
C ARG A 21 15.78 -4.75 -6.37
N ARG A 22 15.64 -4.05 -7.50
CA ARG A 22 16.44 -2.85 -7.80
C ARG A 22 16.31 -1.91 -6.61
N VAL A 23 17.36 -1.81 -5.82
CA VAL A 23 17.59 -0.63 -5.00
C VAL A 23 17.82 0.46 -6.02
N LEU A 24 16.76 1.18 -6.36
CA LEU A 24 16.90 2.39 -7.13
C LEU A 24 17.61 3.36 -6.19
N ASP A 25 18.86 3.61 -6.52
CA ASP A 25 19.68 4.68 -5.97
C ASP A 25 18.96 6.01 -6.23
N THR A 26 18.20 6.52 -5.26
CA THR A 26 17.40 7.75 -5.44
C THR A 26 18.27 8.98 -5.23
N GLY A 27 19.13 9.25 -6.21
CA GLY A 27 19.86 10.51 -6.41
C GLY A 27 19.19 11.45 -7.41
N GLY A 28 17.90 11.26 -7.71
CA GLY A 28 17.13 12.10 -8.61
C GLY A 28 15.66 12.08 -8.22
N THR A 29 14.97 13.21 -8.37
CA THR A 29 13.53 13.38 -8.11
C THR A 29 12.72 12.27 -8.78
N GLU A 30 12.43 11.22 -8.02
CA GLU A 30 11.51 10.17 -8.42
C GLU A 30 10.17 10.81 -8.78
N ASN A 31 9.56 10.36 -9.87
CA ASN A 31 8.28 10.89 -10.30
C ASN A 31 7.23 10.50 -9.25
N VAL A 32 6.93 11.42 -8.33
CA VAL A 32 6.01 11.22 -7.20
C VAL A 32 4.63 10.74 -7.68
N TYR A 33 4.22 11.09 -8.91
CA TYR A 33 2.99 10.59 -9.50
C TYR A 33 3.07 9.11 -9.85
N ALA A 34 4.20 8.64 -10.38
CA ALA A 34 4.40 7.22 -10.67
C ALA A 34 4.39 6.37 -9.39
N VAL A 35 5.08 6.83 -8.33
CA VAL A 35 5.06 6.14 -7.03
C VAL A 35 3.63 6.08 -6.46
N MET A 36 2.86 7.15 -6.61
CA MET A 36 1.48 7.18 -6.13
C MET A 36 0.55 6.30 -6.96
N GLU A 37 0.78 6.19 -8.27
CA GLU A 37 0.08 5.26 -9.15
C GLU A 37 0.33 3.81 -8.73
N ASP A 38 1.59 3.44 -8.48
CA ASP A 38 1.97 2.13 -7.94
C ASP A 38 1.28 1.85 -6.57
N VAL A 39 1.24 2.85 -5.69
CA VAL A 39 0.55 2.74 -4.39
C VAL A 39 -0.93 2.44 -4.59
N LEU A 40 -1.62 3.14 -5.50
CA LEU A 40 -3.04 2.91 -5.78
C LEU A 40 -3.30 1.51 -6.31
N GLU A 41 -2.47 1.00 -7.21
CA GLU A 41 -2.60 -0.36 -7.72
C GLU A 41 -2.46 -1.39 -6.59
N LYS A 42 -1.46 -1.21 -5.72
CA LYS A 42 -1.26 -2.08 -4.56
C LYS A 42 -2.43 -2.02 -3.58
N LEU A 43 -2.98 -0.83 -3.33
CA LEU A 43 -4.16 -0.65 -2.48
C LEU A 43 -5.39 -1.37 -3.05
N LYS A 44 -5.60 -1.34 -4.37
CA LYS A 44 -6.68 -2.09 -5.02
C LYS A 44 -6.51 -3.60 -4.84
N ILE A 45 -5.29 -4.11 -4.99
CA ILE A 45 -4.97 -5.53 -4.73
C ILE A 45 -5.26 -5.91 -3.27
N LEU A 46 -5.00 -4.99 -2.33
CA LEU A 46 -5.31 -5.16 -0.91
C LEU A 46 -6.80 -5.02 -0.57
N ASP A 47 -7.67 -4.75 -1.54
CA ASP A 47 -9.11 -4.53 -1.36
C ASP A 47 -9.40 -3.37 -0.38
N TYR A 48 -8.67 -2.25 -0.55
CA TYR A 48 -8.80 -1.10 0.35
C TYR A 48 -10.21 -0.46 0.32
N GLU A 49 -10.96 -0.56 -0.77
CA GLU A 49 -12.30 0.02 -0.84
C GLU A 49 -13.25 -0.69 0.12
N THR A 50 -13.22 -2.03 0.17
CA THR A 50 -14.06 -2.80 1.07
C THR A 50 -13.50 -2.80 2.50
N LYS A 51 -12.18 -2.95 2.66
CA LYS A 51 -11.56 -3.17 3.97
C LYS A 51 -11.19 -1.88 4.71
N PHE A 52 -10.94 -0.80 3.99
CA PHE A 52 -10.56 0.49 4.57
C PHE A 52 -11.65 1.55 4.40
N LEU A 53 -12.21 1.75 3.19
CA LEU A 53 -13.21 2.81 2.95
C LEU A 53 -14.60 2.46 3.48
N ALA A 54 -15.12 1.24 3.26
CA ALA A 54 -16.49 0.90 3.65
C ALA A 54 -16.78 1.08 5.16
N PRO A 55 -15.85 0.74 6.08
CA PRO A 55 -16.02 1.04 7.50
C PRO A 55 -15.85 2.53 7.88
N ARG A 56 -15.21 3.33 7.02
CA ARG A 56 -14.82 4.73 7.28
C ARG A 56 -15.46 5.67 6.26
N ARG A 57 -16.70 6.08 6.55
CA ARG A 57 -17.53 6.91 5.63
C ARG A 57 -17.00 8.34 5.42
N ASP A 58 -16.03 8.76 6.21
CA ASP A 58 -15.35 10.05 6.14
C ASP A 58 -14.31 10.12 5.01
N PHE A 59 -13.80 8.98 4.53
CA PHE A 59 -12.80 8.94 3.47
C PHE A 59 -13.42 8.70 2.09
N LYS A 60 -12.93 9.46 1.10
CA LYS A 60 -13.29 9.31 -0.31
C LYS A 60 -12.32 8.37 -1.03
N PRO A 61 -12.73 7.69 -2.12
CA PRO A 61 -11.81 6.94 -2.97
C PRO A 61 -10.61 7.77 -3.41
N LEU A 62 -9.44 7.16 -3.39
CA LEU A 62 -8.19 7.88 -3.53
C LEU A 62 -7.82 8.10 -5.01
N HIS A 63 -7.34 9.30 -5.34
CA HIS A 63 -6.88 9.66 -6.68
C HIS A 63 -5.34 9.82 -6.71
N LYS A 64 -4.71 9.60 -7.86
CA LYS A 64 -3.23 9.61 -8.01
C LYS A 64 -2.56 10.93 -7.66
N CYS A 65 -3.29 12.04 -7.63
CA CYS A 65 -2.76 13.33 -7.21
C CYS A 65 -2.94 13.60 -5.71
N PHE A 66 -3.72 12.79 -4.98
CA PHE A 66 -4.19 13.12 -3.64
C PHE A 66 -3.06 13.25 -2.63
N PHE A 67 -2.05 12.37 -2.66
CA PHE A 67 -0.86 12.52 -1.83
C PHE A 67 0.34 13.13 -2.57
N SER A 68 0.36 13.08 -3.89
CA SER A 68 1.48 13.63 -4.68
C SER A 68 1.54 15.15 -4.67
N VAL A 69 0.38 15.82 -4.60
CA VAL A 69 0.27 17.28 -4.64
C VAL A 69 -0.26 17.77 -3.30
N PRO A 70 0.34 18.79 -2.67
CA PRO A 70 -0.25 19.42 -1.50
C PRO A 70 -1.54 20.14 -1.90
N THR A 71 -2.69 19.66 -1.43
CA THR A 71 -4.00 20.31 -1.59
C THR A 71 -4.44 20.85 -0.25
N THR A 72 -4.93 19.98 0.62
CA THR A 72 -5.52 20.35 1.89
C THR A 72 -4.89 19.50 3.00
N PRO A 73 -3.88 20.02 3.73
CA PRO A 73 -3.21 19.26 4.78
C PRO A 73 -4.16 18.72 5.85
N SER A 74 -5.24 19.43 6.16
CA SER A 74 -6.27 18.99 7.12
C SER A 74 -7.09 17.78 6.68
N GLU A 75 -7.11 17.47 5.38
CA GLU A 75 -7.71 16.24 4.85
C GLU A 75 -6.65 15.18 4.56
N GLN A 76 -5.50 15.61 4.01
CA GLN A 76 -4.42 14.72 3.59
C GLN A 76 -3.75 14.02 4.76
N PHE A 77 -3.43 14.74 5.84
CA PHE A 77 -2.73 14.15 6.97
C PHE A 77 -3.57 13.11 7.72
N PRO A 78 -4.84 13.38 8.08
CA PRO A 78 -5.69 12.37 8.68
C PRO A 78 -5.87 11.12 7.81
N TYR A 79 -6.03 11.32 6.51
CA TYR A 79 -6.12 10.21 5.57
C TYR A 79 -4.82 9.40 5.58
N PHE A 80 -3.66 10.05 5.41
CA PHE A 80 -2.36 9.39 5.43
C PHE A 80 -2.17 8.55 6.68
N ALA A 81 -2.43 9.13 7.86
CA ALA A 81 -2.20 8.46 9.13
C ALA A 81 -3.20 7.30 9.36
N ALA A 82 -4.47 7.47 8.99
CA ALA A 82 -5.45 6.39 9.01
C ALA A 82 -5.05 5.23 8.08
N LEU A 83 -4.58 5.54 6.87
CA LEU A 83 -4.18 4.56 5.87
C LEU A 83 -2.90 3.83 6.28
N ALA A 84 -1.89 4.55 6.76
CA ALA A 84 -0.66 3.97 7.28
C ALA A 84 -0.94 3.05 8.47
N GLY A 85 -1.81 3.47 9.40
CA GLY A 85 -2.23 2.64 10.51
C GLY A 85 -2.95 1.38 10.06
N TRP A 86 -3.87 1.47 9.10
CA TRP A 86 -4.51 0.30 8.52
C TRP A 86 -3.48 -0.66 7.89
N LEU A 87 -2.57 -0.17 7.05
CA LEU A 87 -1.53 -1.00 6.44
C LEU A 87 -0.63 -1.69 7.47
N LEU A 88 -0.28 -1.01 8.57
CA LEU A 88 0.47 -1.58 9.68
C LEU A 88 -0.32 -2.70 10.39
N THR A 89 -1.62 -2.51 10.64
CA THR A 89 -2.48 -3.56 11.23
C THR A 89 -2.63 -4.78 10.32
N VAL A 90 -2.80 -4.58 9.01
CA VAL A 90 -2.86 -5.67 8.03
C VAL A 90 -1.51 -6.37 7.92
N SER A 91 -0.41 -5.62 8.09
CA SER A 91 0.93 -6.17 8.26
C SER A 91 1.15 -6.84 9.63
N GLY A 92 0.13 -7.04 10.48
CA GLY A 92 0.27 -7.75 11.76
C GLY A 92 1.12 -7.00 12.81
N ILE A 93 1.22 -5.68 12.69
CA ILE A 93 1.73 -4.80 13.74
C ILE A 93 0.51 -4.26 14.48
N ASP A 94 0.42 -4.50 15.78
CA ASP A 94 -0.58 -3.87 16.64
C ASP A 94 -0.32 -2.37 16.69
N PHE A 95 -0.94 -1.65 15.75
CA PHE A 95 -0.88 -0.21 15.65
C PHE A 95 -2.10 0.39 16.31
N VAL A 96 -1.88 1.47 17.05
CA VAL A 96 -2.92 2.21 17.79
C VAL A 96 -4.10 2.55 16.87
N LYS A 97 -5.33 2.41 17.40
CA LYS A 97 -6.54 2.68 16.63
C LYS A 97 -6.63 4.16 16.30
N TRP A 98 -7.24 4.47 15.16
CA TRP A 98 -7.41 5.85 14.73
C TRP A 98 -8.07 6.76 15.77
N SER A 99 -9.01 6.21 16.56
CA SER A 99 -9.71 6.90 17.65
C SER A 99 -8.80 7.38 18.78
N ASP A 100 -7.61 6.80 18.91
CA ASP A 100 -6.70 7.07 20.00
C ASP A 100 -5.58 8.03 19.56
N PHE A 101 -5.56 8.44 18.29
CA PHE A 101 -4.74 9.55 17.82
C PHE A 101 -5.36 10.90 18.24
N ASP A 102 -5.42 11.13 19.55
CA ASP A 102 -5.57 12.46 20.14
C ASP A 102 -4.22 13.22 20.16
N GLU A 103 -3.18 12.60 19.57
CA GLU A 103 -1.82 13.11 19.52
C GLU A 103 -1.56 14.03 18.32
N ASP A 104 -0.57 14.90 18.47
CA ASP A 104 -0.19 15.87 17.44
C ASP A 104 0.29 15.18 16.15
N PRO A 105 0.10 15.78 14.95
CA PRO A 105 0.55 15.23 13.68
C PRO A 105 2.03 14.83 13.62
N ASN A 106 2.87 15.49 14.41
CA ASN A 106 4.29 15.14 14.53
C ASN A 106 4.51 13.83 15.27
N SER A 107 3.77 13.57 16.36
CA SER A 107 3.90 12.34 17.14
C SER A 107 3.49 11.14 16.29
N ILE A 108 2.35 11.24 15.61
CA ILE A 108 1.85 10.20 14.69
C ILE A 108 2.86 9.94 13.57
N SER A 109 3.39 11.00 12.96
CA SER A 109 4.42 10.88 11.91
C SER A 109 5.67 10.17 12.42
N GLN A 110 6.09 10.47 13.65
CA GLN A 110 7.24 9.83 14.29
C GLN A 110 6.96 8.34 14.53
N THR A 111 5.80 8.00 15.08
CA THR A 111 5.39 6.62 15.36
C THR A 111 5.33 5.78 14.08
N VAL A 112 4.70 6.30 13.02
CA VAL A 112 4.67 5.62 11.71
C VAL A 112 6.08 5.37 11.20
N LEU A 113 6.97 6.36 11.28
CA LEU A 113 8.34 6.23 10.79
C LEU A 113 9.14 5.22 11.59
N THR A 114 8.99 5.20 12.92
CA THR A 114 9.62 4.23 13.81
C THR A 114 9.18 2.80 13.48
N GLU A 115 7.89 2.56 13.24
CA GLU A 115 7.40 1.24 12.83
C GLU A 115 7.89 0.85 11.43
N CYS A 116 7.96 1.81 10.49
CA CYS A 116 8.56 1.56 9.18
C CYS A 116 10.04 1.17 9.32
N GLN A 117 10.80 1.84 10.19
CA GLN A 117 12.20 1.49 10.46
C GLN A 117 12.34 0.09 11.05
N ARG A 118 11.44 -0.31 11.94
CA ARG A 118 11.39 -1.66 12.51
C ARG A 118 11.10 -2.74 11.45
N LEU A 119 10.37 -2.38 10.39
CA LEU A 119 10.13 -3.21 9.21
C LEU A 119 11.29 -3.20 8.19
N GLY A 120 12.37 -2.45 8.45
CA GLY A 120 13.54 -2.36 7.58
C GLY A 120 13.52 -1.18 6.58
N PHE A 121 12.62 -0.22 6.73
CA PHE A 121 12.65 1.01 5.95
C PHE A 121 13.78 1.95 6.42
N ASN A 122 14.57 2.48 5.48
CA ASN A 122 15.61 3.46 5.80
C ASN A 122 15.21 4.84 5.23
N PRO A 123 14.40 5.64 5.95
CA PRO A 123 13.95 6.93 5.47
C PRO A 123 15.11 7.91 5.29
N LYS A 124 15.20 8.53 4.11
CA LYS A 124 16.19 9.56 3.78
C LYS A 124 15.62 10.99 3.92
N PHE A 125 14.69 11.17 4.87
CA PHE A 125 14.02 12.44 5.11
C PHE A 125 13.62 12.58 6.59
N PRO A 126 13.47 13.81 7.10
CA PRO A 126 13.01 14.04 8.46
C PRO A 126 11.49 13.85 8.59
N VAL A 127 11.04 13.60 9.82
CA VAL A 127 9.63 13.36 10.18
C VAL A 127 8.73 14.54 9.80
N SER A 128 9.27 15.76 9.78
CA SER A 128 8.56 16.98 9.38
C SER A 128 8.03 16.94 7.94
N LYS A 129 8.57 16.06 7.08
CA LYS A 129 8.09 15.85 5.70
C LYS A 129 6.79 15.05 5.63
N LEU A 130 6.42 14.30 6.67
CA LEU A 130 5.16 13.55 6.71
C LEU A 130 4.00 14.38 7.27
N ARG A 131 4.31 15.40 8.09
CA ARG A 131 3.32 16.21 8.82
C ARG A 131 2.22 16.83 7.95
N HIS A 132 2.54 17.14 6.69
CA HIS A 132 1.58 17.77 5.76
C HIS A 132 0.73 16.74 5.01
N GLY A 133 0.96 15.44 5.22
CA GLY A 133 0.21 14.37 4.57
C GLY A 133 0.39 14.28 3.07
N SER A 134 1.36 14.99 2.46
CA SER A 134 1.59 14.99 1.01
C SER A 134 3.07 15.11 0.65
N GLY A 135 3.39 14.75 -0.59
CA GLY A 135 4.72 14.79 -1.20
C GLY A 135 5.44 13.45 -1.24
N ALA A 136 6.65 13.48 -1.78
CA ALA A 136 7.47 12.29 -2.04
C ALA A 136 7.67 11.40 -0.81
N ALA A 137 7.93 12.00 0.36
CA ALA A 137 8.13 11.26 1.61
C ALA A 137 6.90 10.42 2.01
N VAL A 138 5.70 10.98 1.84
CA VAL A 138 4.43 10.30 2.16
C VAL A 138 4.18 9.15 1.19
N CYS A 139 4.33 9.40 -0.12
CA CYS A 139 4.18 8.35 -1.13
C CYS A 139 5.19 7.21 -0.93
N ALA A 140 6.44 7.52 -0.60
CA ALA A 140 7.48 6.52 -0.34
C ALA A 140 7.14 5.62 0.85
N VAL A 141 6.65 6.19 1.96
CA VAL A 141 6.20 5.44 3.14
C VAL A 141 5.02 4.53 2.80
N LEU A 142 4.00 5.05 2.12
CA LEU A 142 2.83 4.26 1.73
C LEU A 142 3.20 3.12 0.78
N ASN A 143 4.10 3.38 -0.17
CA ASN A 143 4.59 2.37 -1.10
C ASN A 143 5.30 1.22 -0.37
N PHE A 144 6.19 1.56 0.58
CA PHE A 144 6.89 0.59 1.40
C PHE A 144 5.92 -0.25 2.25
N LEU A 145 4.96 0.40 2.91
CA LEU A 145 3.96 -0.30 3.73
C LEU A 145 3.11 -1.25 2.89
N CYS A 146 2.65 -0.82 1.70
CA CYS A 146 1.93 -1.69 0.77
C CYS A 146 2.76 -2.91 0.39
N ASP A 147 4.05 -2.74 0.08
CA ASP A 147 4.95 -3.85 -0.24
C ASP A 147 5.12 -4.83 0.92
N CYS A 148 5.21 -4.34 2.15
CA CYS A 148 5.29 -5.18 3.35
C CYS A 148 3.99 -5.96 3.56
N THR A 149 2.84 -5.30 3.41
CA THR A 149 1.53 -5.93 3.56
C THR A 149 1.30 -6.99 2.50
N LEU A 150 1.59 -6.71 1.23
CA LEU A 150 1.44 -7.67 0.12
C LEU A 150 2.32 -8.91 0.29
N LYS A 151 3.56 -8.74 0.77
CA LYS A 151 4.45 -9.86 1.08
C LYS A 151 3.90 -10.72 2.21
N LYS A 152 3.34 -10.11 3.27
CA LYS A 152 2.75 -10.84 4.39
C LYS A 152 1.47 -11.57 4.02
N MET A 153 0.69 -11.05 3.08
CA MET A 153 -0.51 -11.73 2.58
C MET A 153 -0.19 -12.94 1.69
N GLU A 154 1.09 -13.31 1.50
CA GLU A 154 1.53 -14.40 0.61
C GLU A 154 0.77 -14.36 -0.72
N PHE A 155 0.64 -13.15 -1.31
CA PHE A 155 -0.21 -12.94 -2.46
C PHE A 155 0.20 -13.89 -3.60
N THR A 156 -0.57 -14.96 -3.75
CA THR A 156 -0.43 -15.89 -4.86
C THR A 156 -1.18 -15.25 -6.01
N VAL A 157 -0.42 -14.64 -6.93
CA VAL A 157 -0.95 -14.22 -8.23
C VAL A 157 -1.61 -15.45 -8.84
N LYS A 158 -2.94 -15.53 -8.78
CA LYS A 158 -3.66 -16.61 -9.45
C LYS A 158 -3.45 -16.38 -10.94
N ALA A 159 -2.83 -17.34 -11.61
CA ALA A 159 -2.74 -17.32 -13.06
C ALA A 159 -4.17 -17.17 -13.62
N PRO A 160 -4.40 -16.32 -14.63
CA PRO A 160 -5.70 -16.25 -15.29
C PRO A 160 -6.06 -17.66 -15.76
N VAL A 161 -7.16 -18.19 -15.23
CA VAL A 161 -7.69 -19.48 -15.65
C VAL A 161 -8.47 -19.22 -16.93
N TYR A 162 -7.83 -19.44 -18.08
CA TYR A 162 -8.52 -19.41 -19.37
C TYR A 162 -9.52 -20.55 -19.41
N THR A 163 -10.81 -20.20 -19.46
CA THR A 163 -11.86 -21.18 -19.66
C THR A 163 -12.07 -21.40 -21.16
N MET A 164 -12.60 -22.56 -21.54
CA MET A 164 -12.91 -22.83 -22.95
C MET A 164 -13.92 -21.85 -23.55
N ALA A 165 -14.70 -21.13 -22.72
CA ALA A 165 -15.61 -20.08 -23.16
C ALA A 165 -14.87 -18.85 -23.73
N ASP A 166 -13.70 -18.52 -23.16
CA ASP A 166 -12.90 -17.35 -23.58
C ASP A 166 -12.29 -17.55 -24.99
N PHE A 167 -12.01 -18.80 -25.39
CA PHE A 167 -11.56 -19.12 -26.75
C PHE A 167 -12.67 -18.96 -27.80
N ILE A 168 -13.93 -19.15 -27.41
CA ILE A 168 -15.07 -19.10 -28.34
C ILE A 168 -15.43 -17.65 -28.68
N GLU A 169 -15.21 -16.71 -27.76
CA GLU A 169 -15.50 -15.29 -27.97
C GLU A 169 -14.48 -14.62 -28.91
N GLU A 170 -13.19 -14.96 -28.79
CA GLU A 170 -12.13 -14.47 -29.70
C GLU A 170 -12.23 -15.09 -31.12
N ALA A 171 -12.71 -16.33 -31.24
CA ALA A 171 -12.80 -17.04 -32.52
C ALA A 171 -13.97 -16.62 -33.43
N GLN A 172 -14.93 -15.81 -32.94
CA GLN A 172 -16.09 -15.38 -33.73
C GLN A 172 -15.81 -14.26 -34.74
N VAL A 173 -14.57 -13.76 -34.84
CA VAL A 173 -14.22 -12.67 -35.78
C VAL A 173 -13.82 -13.18 -37.19
N ILE A 174 -13.76 -14.50 -37.43
CA ILE A 174 -13.39 -15.05 -38.76
C ILE A 174 -14.53 -15.89 -39.34
N LEU A 175 -15.55 -15.22 -39.88
CA LEU A 175 -16.45 -15.82 -40.88
C LEU A 175 -16.17 -15.18 -42.25
N PRO A 176 -15.36 -15.79 -43.12
CA PRO A 176 -15.34 -15.44 -44.52
C PRO A 176 -16.55 -16.08 -45.20
N LEU A 177 -17.50 -15.22 -45.58
CA LEU A 177 -18.27 -15.24 -46.83
C LEU A 177 -18.96 -16.56 -47.24
N THR A 178 -20.28 -16.52 -47.16
CA THR A 178 -21.23 -17.33 -47.93
C THR A 178 -20.77 -17.57 -49.38
N LEU A 179 -20.61 -18.83 -49.78
CA LEU A 179 -20.59 -19.21 -51.19
C LEU A 179 -22.00 -19.69 -51.58
N PRO A 180 -22.69 -19.05 -52.54
CA PRO A 180 -23.85 -19.65 -53.18
C PRO A 180 -23.43 -20.74 -54.18
N ARG A 181 -24.34 -21.71 -54.37
CA ARG A 181 -24.22 -22.94 -55.17
C ARG A 181 -23.81 -22.75 -56.62
#